data_AF-A0A2Z6GD14-F1
#
_entry.id   AF-A0A2Z6GD14-F1
#
_cell.length_a   1.000
_cell.length_b   1.000
_cell.length_c   1.000
_cell.angle_alpha   90.00
_cell.angle_beta   90.00
_cell.angle_gamma   90.00
#
_symmetry.space_group_name_H-M   'P 1'
#
loop_
_entity.id
_entity.type
_entity.pdbx_description
1 polymer ?
#
loop_
_entity_poly.entity_id
_entity_poly.type
_entity_poly.pdbx_seq_one_letter_code
_entity_poly.pdbx_strand_id
1 'polypeptide(L)'
;MPILSEALTSWEIAFRWAGYDPDRYWFNIPMAVRDNLRLLAEEIHHGRLDCVSLEYSKYHGDDPEEAKLHIYYWLREITDCYWGKRFDRKLLKWAVIERQAMQEWCERHKVPLPEFWFPSGWGIEYEWQENFAPTSAATSSDTFEPEPPHPPKNLDYYRCKYACQQISLALWRDAPKSTIKDVANTPEVQNLGGGSSYDFETVCAWLGEVDPRDPSQKRGRRRKNNSPPT
;
A
#
# COMPACT_ATOMS: atom_id res chain seq x y z
N MET A 1 -10.53 4.80 -14.11
CA MET A 1 -9.05 4.83 -14.14
C MET A 1 -8.55 4.38 -12.78
N PRO A 2 -7.52 3.51 -12.71
CA PRO A 2 -6.91 3.12 -11.45
C PRO A 2 -6.36 4.33 -10.71
N ILE A 3 -6.54 4.34 -9.40
CA ILE A 3 -5.97 5.35 -8.52
C ILE A 3 -4.71 4.78 -7.91
N LEU A 4 -3.61 5.53 -8.02
CA LEU A 4 -2.30 5.16 -7.48
C LEU A 4 -2.10 5.64 -6.03
N SER A 5 -3.19 6.00 -5.34
CA SER A 5 -3.14 6.44 -3.94
C SER A 5 -3.01 5.22 -3.04
N GLU A 6 -2.11 5.27 -2.08
CA GLU A 6 -1.91 4.20 -1.10
C GLU A 6 -2.94 4.23 0.04
N ALA A 7 -3.66 5.34 0.18
CA ALA A 7 -4.75 5.45 1.13
C ALA A 7 -5.87 6.31 0.57
N LEU A 8 -7.09 6.01 0.96
CA LEU A 8 -8.28 6.75 0.58
C LEU A 8 -9.21 6.88 1.79
N THR A 9 -10.02 7.94 1.79
CA THR A 9 -11.03 8.10 2.82
C THR A 9 -12.16 7.09 2.62
N SER A 10 -12.82 6.68 3.70
CA SER A 10 -14.00 5.80 3.65
C SER A 10 -15.10 6.39 2.74
N TRP A 11 -15.22 7.72 2.69
CA TRP A 11 -16.06 8.43 1.74
C TRP A 11 -15.68 8.12 0.29
N GLU A 12 -14.42 8.35 -0.09
CA GLU A 12 -13.96 8.12 -1.46
C GLU A 12 -14.09 6.65 -1.88
N ILE A 13 -13.73 5.73 -1.00
CA ILE A 13 -13.85 4.29 -1.22
C ILE A 13 -15.29 3.94 -1.53
N ALA A 14 -16.25 4.34 -0.69
CA ALA A 14 -17.65 3.98 -0.88
C ALA A 14 -18.25 4.51 -2.18
N PHE A 15 -17.93 5.75 -2.56
CA PHE A 15 -18.39 6.35 -3.82
C PHE A 15 -17.76 5.66 -5.03
N ARG A 16 -16.44 5.50 -5.03
CA ARG A 16 -15.71 4.92 -6.16
C ARG A 16 -16.04 3.45 -6.35
N TRP A 17 -16.26 2.72 -5.27
CA TRP A 17 -16.69 1.31 -5.34
C TRP A 17 -18.05 1.15 -6.01
N ALA A 18 -18.95 2.11 -5.81
CA ALA A 18 -20.24 2.13 -6.49
C ALA A 18 -20.19 2.80 -7.89
N GLY A 19 -18.99 3.16 -8.39
CA GLY A 19 -18.82 3.80 -9.70
C GLY A 19 -19.22 5.28 -9.74
N TYR A 20 -19.32 5.95 -8.59
CA TYR A 20 -19.66 7.36 -8.48
C TYR A 20 -18.44 8.24 -8.18
N ASP A 21 -18.51 9.50 -8.59
CA ASP A 21 -17.50 10.51 -8.29
C ASP A 21 -17.69 11.07 -6.86
N PRO A 22 -16.70 10.92 -5.95
CA PRO A 22 -16.79 11.40 -4.57
C PRO A 22 -16.78 12.93 -4.43
N ASP A 23 -16.27 13.66 -5.42
CA ASP A 23 -16.13 15.12 -5.37
C ASP A 23 -17.37 15.85 -5.88
N ARG A 24 -18.25 15.13 -6.59
CA ARG A 24 -19.52 15.66 -7.03
C ARG A 24 -20.42 16.00 -5.84
N TYR A 25 -21.26 17.03 -6.02
CA TYR A 25 -22.27 17.36 -5.03
C TYR A 25 -23.43 16.36 -5.07
N TRP A 26 -23.70 15.70 -3.94
CA TRP A 26 -24.75 14.70 -3.79
C TRP A 26 -25.80 15.17 -2.79
N PHE A 27 -26.99 15.56 -3.27
CA PHE A 27 -28.13 15.91 -2.40
C PHE A 27 -28.63 14.71 -1.60
N ASN A 28 -28.63 13.53 -2.22
CA ASN A 28 -28.91 12.25 -1.59
C ASN A 28 -27.80 11.27 -1.97
N ILE A 29 -27.28 10.55 -0.98
CA ILE A 29 -26.27 9.51 -1.21
C ILE A 29 -26.95 8.33 -1.92
N PRO A 30 -26.44 7.87 -3.09
CA PRO A 30 -26.99 6.71 -3.79
C PRO A 30 -27.03 5.47 -2.89
N MET A 31 -28.01 4.59 -3.09
CA MET A 31 -28.21 3.43 -2.20
C MET A 31 -26.95 2.54 -2.13
N ALA A 32 -26.34 2.24 -3.28
CA ALA A 32 -25.11 1.44 -3.33
C ALA A 32 -23.97 2.06 -2.52
N VAL A 33 -23.85 3.39 -2.52
CA VAL A 33 -22.86 4.11 -1.70
C VAL A 33 -23.21 4.00 -0.22
N ARG A 34 -24.49 4.10 0.15
CA ARG A 34 -24.94 3.93 1.54
C ARG A 34 -24.61 2.53 2.05
N ASP A 35 -24.84 1.50 1.25
CA ASP A 35 -24.53 0.11 1.62
C ASP A 35 -23.03 -0.08 1.83
N ASN A 36 -22.20 0.46 0.93
CA ASN A 36 -20.74 0.45 1.09
C ASN A 36 -20.29 1.21 2.36
N LEU A 37 -20.88 2.38 2.64
CA LEU A 37 -20.56 3.16 3.84
C LEU A 37 -20.93 2.41 5.12
N ARG A 38 -22.07 1.70 5.13
CA ARG A 38 -22.49 0.89 6.27
C ARG A 38 -21.52 -0.25 6.53
N LEU A 39 -21.15 -0.95 5.46
CA LEU A 39 -20.16 -2.03 5.48
C LEU A 39 -18.83 -1.54 6.06
N LEU A 40 -18.26 -0.47 5.49
CA LEU A 40 -17.00 0.09 5.98
C LEU A 40 -17.11 0.53 7.44
N ALA A 41 -18.18 1.24 7.81
CA ALA A 41 -18.39 1.69 9.19
C ALA A 41 -18.54 0.52 10.18
N GLU A 42 -19.18 -0.58 9.78
CA GLU A 42 -19.28 -1.79 10.58
C GLU A 42 -17.90 -2.41 10.82
N GLU A 43 -17.11 -2.56 9.77
CA GLU A 43 -15.80 -3.21 9.85
C GLU A 43 -14.79 -2.37 10.63
N ILE A 44 -14.87 -1.04 10.51
CA ILE A 44 -14.13 -0.09 11.35
C ILE A 44 -14.62 -0.17 12.79
N HIS A 45 -15.93 -0.20 13.04
CA HIS A 45 -16.43 -0.28 14.42
C HIS A 45 -15.92 -1.51 15.18
N HIS A 46 -15.79 -2.63 14.49
CA HIS A 46 -15.32 -3.89 15.06
C HIS A 46 -13.80 -4.06 15.06
N GLY A 47 -13.03 -3.11 14.52
CA GLY A 47 -11.57 -3.26 14.41
C GLY A 47 -11.13 -4.36 13.44
N ARG A 48 -11.96 -4.70 12.44
CA ARG A 48 -11.63 -5.69 11.41
C ARG A 48 -10.99 -5.06 10.17
N LEU A 49 -11.25 -3.78 9.97
CA LEU A 49 -10.65 -2.95 8.94
C LEU A 49 -9.85 -1.82 9.61
N ASP A 50 -8.55 -1.82 9.37
CA ASP A 50 -7.65 -0.84 9.98
C ASP A 50 -7.82 0.54 9.32
N CYS A 51 -7.98 1.55 10.17
CA CYS A 51 -8.03 2.95 9.77
C CYS A 51 -6.81 3.67 10.34
N VAL A 52 -5.96 4.20 9.46
CA VAL A 52 -4.72 4.90 9.86
C VAL A 52 -5.02 6.15 10.66
N SER A 53 -6.14 6.82 10.37
CA SER A 53 -6.55 8.06 11.03
C SER A 53 -7.29 7.84 12.36
N LEU A 54 -7.59 6.58 12.72
CA LEU A 54 -8.40 6.24 13.89
C LEU A 54 -7.70 5.20 14.76
N GLU A 55 -7.34 5.60 15.97
CA GLU A 55 -6.79 4.73 16.99
C GLU A 55 -7.92 4.09 17.82
N TYR A 56 -7.78 2.80 18.10
CA TYR A 56 -8.74 2.02 18.90
C TYR A 56 -8.52 2.12 20.41
N SER A 57 -7.44 2.79 20.83
CA SER A 57 -7.15 3.03 22.24
C SER A 57 -8.13 4.04 22.85
N LYS A 58 -8.31 3.96 24.17
CA LYS A 58 -9.10 4.95 24.90
C LYS A 58 -8.31 6.25 24.99
N TYR A 59 -8.96 7.35 24.66
CA TYR A 59 -8.38 8.68 24.87
C TYR A 59 -8.39 9.04 26.36
N HIS A 60 -7.26 9.54 26.86
CA HIS A 60 -7.07 9.94 28.26
C HIS A 60 -6.58 11.39 28.41
N GLY A 61 -6.46 12.14 27.32
CA GLY A 61 -6.00 13.53 27.33
C GLY A 61 -7.14 14.55 27.40
N ASP A 62 -6.75 15.83 27.41
CA ASP A 62 -7.66 16.97 27.45
C ASP A 62 -7.74 17.74 26.11
N ASP A 63 -6.84 17.44 25.15
CA ASP A 63 -6.83 18.08 23.83
C ASP A 63 -8.00 17.59 22.95
N PRO A 64 -8.93 18.47 22.52
CA PRO A 64 -10.02 18.10 21.64
C PRO A 64 -9.58 17.69 20.23
N GLU A 65 -8.40 18.08 19.75
CA GLU A 65 -7.90 17.69 18.43
C GLU A 65 -7.34 16.27 18.45
N GLU A 66 -6.54 15.92 19.45
CA GLU A 66 -6.10 14.52 19.67
C GLU A 66 -7.28 13.58 19.88
N ALA A 67 -8.33 14.03 20.59
CA ALA A 67 -9.53 13.21 20.79
C ALA A 67 -10.13 12.70 19.46
N LYS A 68 -10.05 13.48 18.37
CA LYS A 68 -10.57 13.09 17.04
C LYS A 68 -9.79 11.95 16.40
N LEU A 69 -8.56 11.68 16.85
CA LEU A 69 -7.80 10.53 16.41
C LEU A 69 -8.32 9.23 17.03
N HIS A 70 -9.14 9.29 18.09
CA HIS A 70 -9.64 8.08 18.75
C HIS A 70 -11.04 7.68 18.26
N ILE A 71 -11.24 6.38 18.04
CA ILE A 71 -12.53 5.84 17.59
C ILE A 71 -13.68 6.15 18.55
N TYR A 72 -13.39 6.24 19.86
CA TYR A 72 -14.40 6.51 20.89
C TYR A 72 -15.01 7.91 20.78
N TYR A 73 -14.27 8.90 20.25
CA TYR A 73 -14.81 10.23 19.98
C TYR A 73 -15.91 10.18 18.91
N TRP A 74 -15.71 9.32 17.91
CA TRP A 74 -16.63 9.15 16.77
C TRP A 74 -17.62 8.01 16.95
N LEU A 75 -17.68 7.39 18.13
CA LEU A 75 -18.42 6.14 18.35
C LEU A 75 -19.90 6.28 17.96
N ARG A 76 -20.52 7.42 18.29
CA ARG A 76 -21.92 7.69 17.95
C ARG A 76 -22.10 7.81 16.44
N GLU A 77 -21.26 8.58 15.78
CA GLU A 77 -21.31 8.84 14.34
C GLU A 77 -21.04 7.55 13.53
N ILE A 78 -20.08 6.73 13.96
CA ILE A 78 -19.81 5.40 13.39
C ILE A 78 -21.04 4.49 13.56
N THR A 79 -21.61 4.46 14.77
CA THR A 79 -22.80 3.65 15.07
C THR A 79 -24.00 4.09 14.23
N ASP A 80 -24.26 5.39 14.13
CA ASP A 80 -25.33 5.94 13.29
C ASP A 80 -25.14 5.61 11.81
N CYS A 81 -23.89 5.60 11.33
CA CYS A 81 -23.53 5.20 9.98
C CYS A 81 -23.83 3.72 9.76
N TYR A 82 -23.34 2.86 10.64
CA TYR A 82 -23.57 1.40 10.63
C TYR A 82 -25.08 1.04 10.58
N TRP A 83 -25.88 1.64 11.46
CA TRP A 83 -27.33 1.44 11.48
C TRP A 83 -28.06 2.10 10.30
N GLY A 84 -27.36 2.86 9.45
CA GLY A 84 -27.91 3.54 8.28
C GLY A 84 -28.80 4.75 8.62
N LYS A 85 -28.72 5.26 9.86
CA LYS A 85 -29.49 6.41 10.34
C LYS A 85 -28.98 7.72 9.77
N ARG A 86 -27.65 7.93 9.84
CA ARG A 86 -27.00 9.17 9.39
C ARG A 86 -25.57 8.88 8.92
N PHE A 87 -25.18 9.51 7.82
CA PHE A 87 -23.84 9.42 7.26
C PHE A 87 -23.11 10.74 7.50
N ASP A 88 -22.31 10.81 8.56
CA ASP A 88 -21.57 12.03 8.88
C ASP A 88 -20.38 12.21 7.92
N ARG A 89 -20.46 13.24 7.07
CA ARG A 89 -19.44 13.48 6.05
C ARG A 89 -18.08 13.84 6.65
N LYS A 90 -18.03 14.47 7.83
CA LYS A 90 -16.75 14.85 8.45
C LYS A 90 -16.00 13.60 8.91
N LEU A 91 -16.68 12.71 9.61
CA LEU A 91 -16.14 11.40 9.99
C LEU A 91 -15.68 10.62 8.76
N LEU A 92 -16.54 10.47 7.75
CA LEU A 92 -16.24 9.61 6.60
C LEU A 92 -15.09 10.13 5.74
N LYS A 93 -14.87 11.45 5.71
CA LYS A 93 -13.70 12.07 5.09
C LYS A 93 -12.47 12.07 6.01
N TRP A 94 -12.65 11.90 7.31
CA TRP A 94 -11.55 11.78 8.26
C TRP A 94 -11.00 10.36 8.30
N ALA A 95 -11.87 9.35 8.25
CA ALA A 95 -11.52 7.94 8.30
C ALA A 95 -10.75 7.53 7.03
N VAL A 96 -9.43 7.38 7.15
CA VAL A 96 -8.52 6.97 6.07
C VAL A 96 -8.22 5.48 6.21
N ILE A 97 -8.39 4.75 5.11
CA ILE A 97 -8.10 3.32 4.99
C ILE A 97 -6.94 3.17 4.00
N GLU A 98 -5.94 2.36 4.35
CA GLU A 98 -4.84 2.02 3.46
C GLU A 98 -5.25 0.94 2.44
N ARG A 99 -4.60 0.98 1.27
CA ARG A 99 -4.81 0.02 0.18
C ARG A 99 -4.61 -1.41 0.64
N GLN A 100 -3.51 -1.65 1.35
CA GLN A 100 -3.17 -2.98 1.86
C GLN A 100 -4.23 -3.48 2.86
N ALA A 101 -4.63 -2.63 3.82
CA ALA A 101 -5.68 -2.98 4.79
C ALA A 101 -7.00 -3.35 4.08
N MET A 102 -7.35 -2.62 3.01
CA MET A 102 -8.52 -2.90 2.19
C MET A 102 -8.38 -4.23 1.43
N GLN A 103 -7.21 -4.53 0.86
CA GLN A 103 -6.94 -5.79 0.17
C GLN A 103 -7.07 -6.98 1.12
N GLU A 104 -6.35 -6.94 2.24
CA GLU A 104 -6.38 -8.01 3.25
C GLU A 104 -7.78 -8.24 3.77
N TRP A 105 -8.56 -7.17 3.96
CA TRP A 105 -9.96 -7.28 4.34
C TRP A 105 -10.81 -7.95 3.24
N CYS A 106 -10.65 -7.55 1.97
CA CYS A 106 -11.39 -8.16 0.85
C CYS A 106 -11.08 -9.65 0.73
N GLU A 107 -9.81 -10.04 0.84
CA GLU A 107 -9.36 -11.43 0.78
C GLU A 107 -9.93 -12.26 1.94
N ARG A 108 -9.86 -11.74 3.17
CA ARG A 108 -10.44 -12.39 4.36
C ARG A 108 -11.94 -12.63 4.22
N HIS A 109 -12.67 -11.66 3.67
CA HIS A 109 -14.12 -11.72 3.53
C HIS A 109 -14.60 -12.32 2.20
N LYS A 110 -13.67 -12.73 1.31
CA LYS A 110 -13.95 -13.25 -0.04
C LYS A 110 -14.80 -12.28 -0.88
N VAL A 111 -14.58 -10.98 -0.69
CA VAL A 111 -15.21 -9.91 -1.45
C VAL A 111 -14.31 -9.60 -2.65
N PRO A 112 -14.87 -9.36 -3.86
CA PRO A 112 -14.05 -8.98 -5.00
C PRO A 112 -13.30 -7.69 -4.72
N LEU A 113 -12.02 -7.67 -5.11
CA LEU A 113 -11.18 -6.48 -4.97
C LEU A 113 -11.78 -5.32 -5.75
N PRO A 114 -11.84 -4.10 -5.16
CA PRO A 114 -12.42 -2.97 -5.86
C PRO A 114 -11.61 -2.56 -7.09
N GLU A 115 -12.19 -2.63 -8.29
CA GLU A 115 -11.48 -2.36 -9.56
C GLU A 115 -10.85 -0.97 -9.65
N PHE A 116 -11.41 0.02 -8.95
CA PHE A 116 -10.86 1.37 -8.92
C PHE A 116 -9.47 1.43 -8.25
N TRP A 117 -9.17 0.44 -7.40
CA TRP A 117 -7.91 0.32 -6.68
C TRP A 117 -7.08 -0.89 -7.16
N PHE A 118 -7.74 -1.94 -7.63
CA PHE A 118 -7.13 -3.20 -8.10
C PHE A 118 -7.71 -3.60 -9.46
N PRO A 119 -7.23 -2.99 -10.57
CA PRO A 119 -7.71 -3.32 -11.91
C PRO A 119 -7.49 -4.79 -12.26
N SER A 120 -8.42 -5.37 -13.01
CA SER A 120 -8.25 -6.69 -13.61
C SER A 120 -6.98 -6.74 -14.46
N GLY A 121 -6.09 -7.69 -14.19
CA GLY A 121 -4.80 -7.80 -14.88
C GLY A 121 -3.67 -6.98 -14.25
N TRP A 122 -3.93 -6.24 -13.18
CA TRP A 122 -2.86 -5.86 -12.26
C TRP A 122 -2.38 -7.15 -11.60
N GLY A 123 -1.22 -7.64 -12.05
CA GLY A 123 -0.61 -8.82 -11.45
C GLY A 123 -0.32 -8.52 -9.98
N ILE A 124 -1.10 -9.09 -9.08
CA ILE A 124 -0.72 -9.20 -7.65
C ILE A 124 0.64 -9.91 -7.55
N GLU A 125 1.06 -10.66 -8.58
CA GLU A 125 2.40 -11.24 -8.74
C GLU A 125 3.57 -10.25 -8.62
N TYR A 126 3.35 -8.93 -8.61
CA TYR A 126 4.42 -7.97 -8.31
C TYR A 126 4.71 -7.83 -6.80
N GLU A 127 3.86 -8.40 -5.95
CA GLU A 127 4.09 -8.61 -4.53
C GLU A 127 4.18 -10.14 -4.31
N TRP A 128 5.30 -10.60 -3.73
CA TRP A 128 5.54 -12.01 -3.35
C TRP A 128 6.09 -12.97 -4.43
N GLN A 129 7.22 -12.63 -5.07
CA GLN A 129 8.29 -13.64 -5.12
C GLN A 129 9.06 -13.56 -3.81
N GLU A 130 8.62 -14.36 -2.85
CA GLU A 130 9.48 -14.87 -1.79
C GLU A 130 10.71 -15.50 -2.47
N ASN A 131 11.80 -14.76 -2.58
CA ASN A 131 13.11 -15.36 -2.81
C ASN A 131 13.61 -16.06 -1.54
N PHE A 132 12.77 -16.94 -0.98
CA PHE A 132 13.18 -18.11 -0.23
C PHE A 132 12.81 -19.34 -1.07
N ALA A 133 13.45 -19.47 -2.23
CA ALA A 133 13.81 -20.80 -2.68
C ALA A 133 15.07 -21.18 -1.88
N PRO A 134 15.02 -22.00 -0.81
CA PRO A 134 16.21 -22.68 -0.37
C PRO A 134 16.60 -23.60 -1.54
N THR A 135 17.72 -23.27 -2.15
CA THR A 135 18.40 -24.21 -3.04
C THR A 135 18.61 -25.48 -2.24
N SER A 136 18.00 -26.56 -2.71
CA SER A 136 18.12 -27.89 -2.15
C SER A 136 19.58 -28.25 -1.87
N ALA A 137 19.90 -28.50 -0.60
CA ALA A 137 21.01 -29.37 -0.24
C ALA A 137 20.56 -30.21 0.96
N ALA A 138 20.34 -31.50 0.70
CA ALA A 138 20.15 -32.50 1.72
C ALA A 138 21.35 -32.49 2.69
N THR A 139 21.10 -32.38 3.99
CA THR A 139 21.88 -33.04 5.06
C THR A 139 21.01 -33.09 6.32
N SER A 140 21.15 -34.21 7.02
CA SER A 140 20.41 -34.77 8.14
C SER A 140 20.33 -33.95 9.44
N SER A 141 19.26 -34.27 10.17
CA SER A 141 19.14 -34.42 11.63
C SER A 141 19.17 -33.19 12.56
N ASP A 142 18.03 -33.06 13.25
CA ASP A 142 17.85 -32.90 14.70
C ASP A 142 17.68 -31.49 15.31
N THR A 143 16.73 -31.44 16.25
CA THR A 143 16.37 -30.35 17.17
C THR A 143 15.54 -29.19 16.61
N PHE A 144 14.22 -29.25 16.87
CA PHE A 144 13.27 -28.16 16.66
C PHE A 144 13.32 -27.21 17.87
N GLU A 145 14.11 -26.14 17.76
CA GLU A 145 13.94 -24.94 18.58
C GLU A 145 12.88 -24.03 17.92
N PRO A 146 11.90 -23.49 18.65
CA PRO A 146 10.98 -22.51 18.09
C PRO A 146 11.74 -21.19 17.86
N GLU A 147 11.95 -20.82 16.59
CA GLU A 147 12.48 -19.51 16.25
C GLU A 147 11.57 -18.40 16.82
N PRO A 148 12.16 -17.31 17.36
CA PRO A 148 11.39 -16.19 17.89
C PRO A 148 10.60 -15.50 16.76
N PRO A 149 9.47 -14.85 17.10
CA PRO A 149 8.64 -14.17 16.10
C PRO A 149 9.47 -13.09 15.40
N HIS A 150 9.67 -13.23 14.08
CA HIS A 150 10.27 -12.18 13.29
C HIS A 150 9.50 -10.86 13.51
N PRO A 151 10.18 -9.75 13.85
CA PRO A 151 9.53 -8.45 13.97
C PRO A 151 8.97 -8.00 12.60
N PRO A 152 7.89 -7.21 12.57
CA PRO A 152 7.26 -6.76 11.33
C PRO A 152 8.28 -6.00 10.47
N LYS A 153 8.39 -6.39 9.20
CA LYS A 153 9.27 -5.74 8.22
C LYS A 153 8.89 -4.25 8.10
N ASN A 154 9.88 -3.39 8.31
CA ASN A 154 9.79 -1.94 8.52
C ASN A 154 8.91 -1.23 7.45
N LEU A 155 7.76 -0.68 7.82
CA LEU A 155 6.84 0.06 6.92
C LEU A 155 7.55 1.18 6.13
N ASP A 156 8.58 1.78 6.74
CA ASP A 156 9.42 2.82 6.13
C ASP A 156 10.23 2.32 4.92
N TYR A 157 10.57 1.03 4.89
CA TYR A 157 11.25 0.41 3.74
C TYR A 157 10.40 0.50 2.47
N TYR A 158 9.13 0.10 2.58
CA TYR A 158 8.23 0.07 1.42
C TYR A 158 7.86 1.47 0.95
N ARG A 159 7.65 2.41 1.90
CA ARG A 159 7.41 3.83 1.59
C ARG A 159 8.58 4.45 0.82
N CYS A 160 9.81 4.25 1.29
CA CYS A 160 11.01 4.77 0.61
C CYS A 160 11.21 4.10 -0.76
N LYS A 161 11.07 2.78 -0.85
CA LYS A 161 11.16 2.05 -2.12
C LYS A 161 10.21 2.64 -3.17
N TYR A 162 8.94 2.80 -2.82
CA TYR A 162 7.93 3.29 -3.75
C TYR A 162 8.17 4.75 -4.14
N ALA A 163 8.53 5.61 -3.18
CA ALA A 163 8.86 7.01 -3.45
C ALA A 163 10.05 7.14 -4.42
N CYS A 164 11.12 6.36 -4.22
CA CYS A 164 12.25 6.30 -5.15
C CYS A 164 11.81 5.85 -6.56
N GLN A 165 10.93 4.84 -6.66
CA GLN A 165 10.42 4.35 -7.95
C GLN A 165 9.60 5.41 -8.70
N GLN A 166 8.67 6.10 -8.04
CA GLN A 166 7.85 7.13 -8.67
C GLN A 166 8.68 8.31 -9.16
N ILE A 167 9.64 8.76 -8.35
CA ILE A 167 10.57 9.83 -8.73
C ILE A 167 11.41 9.39 -9.93
N SER A 168 11.90 8.16 -9.95
CA SER A 168 12.70 7.63 -11.05
C SER A 168 11.93 7.59 -12.39
N LEU A 169 10.64 7.22 -12.36
CA LEU A 169 9.78 7.24 -13.55
C LEU A 169 9.60 8.65 -14.11
N ALA A 170 9.42 9.65 -13.23
CA ALA A 170 9.35 11.05 -13.64
C ALA A 170 10.66 11.52 -14.28
N LEU A 171 11.80 11.17 -13.67
CA LEU A 171 13.12 11.52 -14.18
C LEU A 171 13.42 10.85 -15.54
N TRP A 172 13.02 9.59 -15.73
CA TRP A 172 13.19 8.91 -17.02
C TRP A 172 12.26 9.43 -18.11
N ARG A 173 11.10 9.97 -17.75
CA ARG A 173 10.24 10.65 -18.73
C ARG A 173 10.94 11.87 -19.32
N ASP A 174 11.64 12.63 -18.48
CA ASP A 174 12.32 13.85 -18.88
C ASP A 174 13.70 13.56 -19.50
N ALA A 175 14.38 12.49 -19.04
CA ALA A 175 15.68 12.03 -19.52
C ALA A 175 15.71 10.51 -19.78
N PRO A 176 15.16 10.02 -20.91
CA PRO A 176 14.95 8.59 -21.16
C PRO A 176 16.23 7.77 -21.36
N LYS A 177 17.37 8.43 -21.55
CA LYS A 177 18.68 7.76 -21.73
C LYS A 177 19.47 7.60 -20.43
N SER A 178 19.02 8.19 -19.33
CA SER A 178 19.72 8.14 -18.04
C SER A 178 19.83 6.70 -17.52
N THR A 179 20.98 6.33 -16.96
CA THR A 179 21.15 5.00 -16.38
C THR A 179 20.54 4.92 -14.99
N ILE A 180 20.23 3.70 -14.52
CA ILE A 180 19.78 3.47 -13.12
C ILE A 180 20.75 4.12 -12.13
N LYS A 181 22.06 4.08 -12.38
CA LYS A 181 23.05 4.67 -11.48
C LYS A 181 22.99 6.20 -11.48
N ASP A 182 22.75 6.80 -12.65
CA ASP A 182 22.63 8.26 -12.75
C ASP A 182 21.37 8.72 -12.02
N VAL A 183 20.24 8.03 -12.24
CA VAL A 183 18.96 8.33 -11.59
C VAL A 183 19.03 8.08 -10.08
N ALA A 184 19.66 6.98 -9.64
CA ALA A 184 19.82 6.68 -8.22
C ALA A 184 20.66 7.74 -7.47
N ASN A 185 21.61 8.40 -8.12
CA ASN A 185 22.43 9.45 -7.51
C ASN A 185 21.77 10.85 -7.52
N THR A 186 20.57 10.99 -8.09
CA THR A 186 19.89 12.29 -8.12
C THR A 186 19.44 12.72 -6.72
N PRO A 187 19.51 14.02 -6.39
CA PRO A 187 19.10 14.52 -5.08
C PRO A 187 17.61 14.27 -4.82
N GLU A 188 16.78 14.21 -5.85
CA GLU A 188 15.35 13.88 -5.74
C GLU A 188 15.18 12.45 -5.22
N VAL A 189 15.86 11.46 -5.79
CA VAL A 189 15.75 10.06 -5.34
C VAL A 189 16.35 9.88 -3.95
N GLN A 190 17.46 10.55 -3.65
CA GLN A 190 18.16 10.42 -2.37
C GLN A 190 17.44 11.11 -1.22
N ASN A 191 16.94 12.33 -1.43
CA ASN A 191 16.37 13.16 -0.36
C ASN A 191 14.85 13.06 -0.30
N LEU A 192 14.15 13.16 -1.44
CA LEU A 192 12.68 13.11 -1.47
C LEU A 192 12.16 11.68 -1.45
N GLY A 193 12.86 10.75 -2.10
CA GLY A 193 12.54 9.33 -2.08
C GLY A 193 12.98 8.61 -0.79
N GLY A 194 13.83 9.23 0.02
CA GLY A 194 14.45 8.58 1.18
C GLY A 194 15.54 7.56 0.81
N GLY A 195 16.06 7.60 -0.42
CA GLY A 195 17.12 6.69 -0.87
C GLY A 195 18.41 6.80 -0.03
N SER A 196 18.67 7.96 0.58
CA SER A 196 19.84 8.22 1.43
C SER A 196 19.90 7.38 2.71
N SER A 197 18.78 6.81 3.14
CA SER A 197 18.71 5.91 4.28
C SER A 197 19.10 4.46 3.96
N TYR A 198 19.40 4.16 2.68
CA TYR A 198 19.67 2.80 2.20
C TYR A 198 20.97 2.73 1.40
N ASP A 199 21.54 1.54 1.34
CA ASP A 199 22.71 1.28 0.49
C ASP A 199 22.39 1.54 -0.99
N PHE A 200 23.36 2.11 -1.71
CA PHE A 200 23.20 2.47 -3.12
C PHE A 200 22.77 1.29 -4.00
N GLU A 201 23.23 0.08 -3.70
CA GLU A 201 22.84 -1.14 -4.42
C GLU A 201 21.37 -1.49 -4.22
N THR A 202 20.83 -1.29 -3.00
CA THR A 202 19.42 -1.49 -2.68
C THR A 202 18.55 -0.52 -3.47
N VAL A 203 18.92 0.75 -3.50
CA VAL A 203 18.23 1.78 -4.29
C VAL A 203 18.28 1.42 -5.78
N CYS A 204 19.45 1.06 -6.31
CA CYS A 204 19.58 0.60 -7.69
C CYS A 204 18.71 -0.62 -8.02
N ALA A 205 18.57 -1.57 -7.10
CA ALA A 205 17.69 -2.73 -7.27
C ALA A 205 16.23 -2.29 -7.39
N TRP A 206 15.77 -1.38 -6.53
CA TRP A 206 14.41 -0.84 -6.59
C TRP A 206 14.11 -0.11 -7.90
N LEU A 207 15.05 0.72 -8.38
CA LEU A 207 14.89 1.42 -9.64
C LEU A 207 14.92 0.46 -10.84
N GLY A 208 15.67 -0.63 -10.76
CA GLY A 208 15.75 -1.64 -11.82
C GLY A 208 14.42 -2.33 -12.13
N GLU A 209 13.53 -2.42 -11.14
CA GLU A 209 12.17 -2.96 -11.27
C GLU A 209 11.29 -2.11 -12.20
N VAL A 210 11.47 -0.79 -12.20
CA VAL A 210 10.62 0.17 -12.95
C VAL A 210 11.34 0.84 -14.13
N ASP A 211 12.59 0.46 -14.40
CA ASP A 211 13.39 1.00 -15.51
C ASP A 211 12.68 0.77 -16.86
N PRO A 212 12.28 1.83 -17.60
CA PRO A 212 11.52 1.72 -18.84
C PRO A 212 12.37 1.30 -20.05
N ARG A 213 13.70 1.22 -19.90
CA ARG A 213 14.61 0.86 -21.00
C ARG A 213 14.48 -0.63 -21.34
N ASP A 214 14.76 -0.99 -22.59
CA ASP A 214 14.70 -2.38 -23.06
C ASP A 214 15.65 -3.28 -22.24
N PRO A 215 15.26 -4.51 -21.84
CA PRO A 215 16.13 -5.45 -21.12
C PRO A 215 17.51 -5.67 -21.76
N SER A 216 17.61 -5.52 -23.09
CA SER A 216 18.87 -5.58 -23.83
C SER A 216 19.83 -4.43 -23.48
N GLN A 217 19.31 -3.26 -23.12
CA GLN A 217 20.08 -2.09 -22.68
C GLN A 217 20.32 -2.07 -21.17
N LYS A 218 19.60 -2.89 -20.39
CA LYS A 218 19.80 -3.06 -18.94
C LYS A 218 21.05 -3.88 -18.57
N ARG A 219 21.70 -4.54 -19.54
CA ARG A 219 22.73 -5.56 -19.29
C ARG A 219 24.13 -4.99 -19.08
N GLY A 220 24.47 -4.74 -17.82
CA GLY A 220 25.82 -4.43 -17.35
C GLY A 220 26.58 -5.62 -16.74
N ARG A 221 26.43 -6.86 -17.22
CA ARG A 221 27.39 -7.96 -16.93
C ARG A 221 27.25 -9.13 -17.91
N ARG A 222 28.28 -9.40 -18.74
CA ARG A 222 28.43 -10.70 -19.41
C ARG A 222 28.68 -11.76 -18.32
N ARG A 223 27.82 -12.78 -18.22
CA ARG A 223 28.21 -14.02 -17.53
C ARG A 223 29.35 -14.64 -18.35
N LYS A 224 30.49 -14.91 -17.71
CA LYS A 224 31.61 -15.61 -18.33
C LYS A 224 31.14 -17.05 -18.56
N ASN A 225 30.89 -17.43 -19.80
CA ASN A 225 30.57 -18.82 -20.14
C ASN A 225 31.79 -19.68 -19.78
N ASN A 226 31.65 -20.54 -18.77
CA ASN A 226 32.59 -21.65 -18.59
C ASN A 226 32.17 -22.74 -19.58
N SER A 227 32.90 -22.84 -20.69
CA SER A 227 32.85 -23.99 -21.58
C SER A 227 33.41 -25.22 -20.82
N PRO A 228 32.78 -26.40 -20.90
CA PRO A 228 33.37 -27.61 -20.33
C PRO A 228 34.60 -28.04 -21.15
N PRO A 229 35.65 -28.60 -20.52
CA PRO A 229 36.81 -29.11 -21.24
C PRO A 229 36.43 -30.36 -22.03
N THR A 230 36.89 -30.40 -23.28
CA THR A 230 36.91 -31.54 -24.22
C THR A 230 37.67 -32.74 -23.68
#